data_AF-K2FS91-F1
#
_entry.id   AF-K2FS91-F1
#
_cell.length_a   1.000
_cell.length_b   1.000
_cell.length_c   1.000
_cell.angle_alpha   90.00
_cell.angle_beta   90.00
_cell.angle_gamma   90.00
#
_symmetry.space_group_name_H-M   'P 1'
#
loop_
_entity.id
_entity.type
_entity.pdbx_description
1 polymer ?
#
loop_
_entity_poly.entity_id
_entity_poly.type
_entity_poly.pdbx_seq_one_letter_code
_entity_poly.pdbx_strand_id
1 'polypeptide(L)'
;LNKKNNIKFLTFLLKPFFKWRLMKGLKQFIYKKIGAEDYIATPQLKETFLNIINENLEDCLSEINQKTLIVWGENDKDTPLEFAKIMHQKIKNSKLKIIKEAGHFSFLDKPKEFCQELLNFIR
;
A
#
# COMPACT_ATOMS: atom_id res chain seq x y z
N LEU A 1 -46.25 -13.84 4.16
CA LEU A 1 -46.02 -12.64 5.01
C LEU A 1 -44.51 -12.48 5.28
N ASN A 2 -44.01 -11.26 5.07
CA ASN A 2 -42.64 -10.90 4.70
C ASN A 2 -41.52 -11.22 5.74
N LYS A 3 -40.64 -12.17 5.43
CA LYS A 3 -39.32 -12.37 6.11
C LYS A 3 -38.38 -11.16 5.97
N LYS A 4 -38.55 -10.33 4.93
CA LYS A 4 -37.70 -9.15 4.64
C LYS A 4 -37.88 -7.98 5.63
N ASN A 5 -39.01 -7.89 6.34
CA ASN A 5 -39.32 -6.75 7.21
C ASN A 5 -38.74 -6.89 8.63
N ASN A 6 -38.61 -8.12 9.14
CA ASN A 6 -38.10 -8.37 10.50
C ASN A 6 -36.57 -8.13 10.61
N ILE A 7 -35.81 -8.38 9.54
CA ILE A 7 -34.35 -8.16 9.51
C ILE A 7 -34.03 -6.65 9.50
N LYS A 8 -34.83 -5.84 8.79
CA LYS A 8 -34.67 -4.37 8.77
C LYS A 8 -35.00 -3.73 10.12
N PHE A 9 -35.96 -4.27 10.86
CA PHE A 9 -36.33 -3.78 12.19
C PHE A 9 -35.28 -4.17 13.25
N LEU A 10 -34.74 -5.39 13.20
CA LEU A 10 -33.67 -5.85 14.09
C LEU A 10 -32.36 -5.07 13.87
N THR A 11 -32.01 -4.79 12.61
CA THR A 11 -30.84 -3.96 12.25
C THR A 11 -31.04 -2.47 12.57
N PHE A 12 -32.29 -1.99 12.72
CA PHE A 12 -32.62 -0.64 13.16
C PHE A 12 -32.52 -0.49 14.69
N LEU A 13 -32.93 -1.50 15.46
CA LEU A 13 -32.87 -1.52 16.93
C LEU A 13 -31.44 -1.68 17.49
N LEU A 14 -30.56 -2.37 16.77
CA LEU A 14 -29.16 -2.57 17.19
C LEU A 14 -28.23 -1.40 16.79
N LYS A 15 -28.68 -0.51 15.91
CA LYS A 15 -27.93 0.66 15.42
C LYS A 15 -27.57 1.73 16.47
N PRO A 16 -28.36 2.00 17.53
CA PRO A 16 -28.01 3.01 18.54
C PRO A 16 -27.04 2.50 19.62
N PHE A 17 -27.12 1.22 19.99
CA PHE A 17 -26.26 0.62 21.03
C PHE A 17 -24.85 0.28 20.54
N PHE A 18 -24.71 0.00 19.23
CA PHE A 18 -23.42 -0.31 18.63
C PHE A 18 -22.68 0.94 18.11
N LYS A 19 -23.36 2.08 17.99
CA LYS A 19 -22.77 3.35 17.60
C LYS A 19 -22.14 4.05 18.81
N TRP A 20 -20.86 4.37 18.68
CA TRP A 20 -20.12 5.47 19.32
C TRP A 20 -19.08 5.12 20.41
N ARG A 21 -19.38 4.41 21.50
CA ARG A 21 -18.43 4.27 22.62
C ARG A 21 -17.36 3.18 22.43
N LEU A 22 -17.73 2.02 21.88
CA LEU A 22 -16.83 0.86 21.72
C LEU A 22 -15.86 1.00 20.52
N MET A 23 -16.20 1.84 19.54
CA MET A 23 -15.40 2.01 18.33
C MET A 23 -14.14 2.86 18.52
N LYS A 24 -13.98 3.63 19.61
CA LYS A 24 -12.78 4.48 19.78
C LYS A 24 -11.50 3.66 19.96
N GLY A 25 -11.52 2.62 20.81
CA GLY A 25 -10.36 1.75 21.03
C GLY A 25 -10.07 0.83 19.84
N LEU A 26 -11.12 0.28 19.22
CA LEU A 26 -10.99 -0.57 18.04
C LEU A 26 -10.47 0.22 16.83
N LYS A 27 -10.90 1.47 16.66
CA LYS A 27 -10.43 2.38 15.60
C LYS A 27 -8.93 2.65 15.72
N GLN A 28 -8.42 2.91 16.93
CA GLN A 28 -6.98 3.08 17.15
C GLN A 28 -6.20 1.79 16.84
N PHE A 29 -6.73 0.63 17.21
CA PHE A 29 -6.12 -0.66 16.89
C PHE A 29 -6.09 -0.94 15.38
N ILE A 30 -7.19 -0.65 14.68
CA ILE A 30 -7.29 -0.80 13.22
C ILE A 30 -6.30 0.16 12.52
N TYR A 31 -6.25 1.43 12.93
CA TYR A 31 -5.33 2.41 12.34
C TYR A 31 -3.86 2.05 12.57
N LYS A 32 -3.50 1.60 13.77
CA LYS A 32 -2.14 1.11 14.04
C LYS A 32 -1.78 -0.10 13.17
N LYS A 33 -2.74 -0.99 12.90
CA LYS A 33 -2.53 -2.15 12.03
C LYS A 33 -2.43 -1.83 10.54
N ILE A 34 -2.98 -0.70 10.08
CA ILE A 34 -2.90 -0.26 8.68
C ILE A 34 -1.85 0.85 8.47
N GLY A 35 -0.95 1.07 9.44
CA GLY A 35 0.12 2.07 9.33
C GLY A 35 -0.37 3.53 9.39
N ALA A 36 -1.58 3.76 9.89
CA ALA A 36 -2.21 5.08 9.98
C ALA A 36 -1.90 5.78 11.32
N GLU A 37 -0.67 5.62 11.83
CA GLU A 37 -0.23 6.26 13.08
C GLU A 37 -0.15 7.78 12.91
N ASP A 38 0.34 8.24 11.77
CA ASP A 38 0.36 9.65 11.37
C ASP A 38 -1.07 10.24 11.25
N TYR A 39 -2.02 9.40 10.87
CA TYR A 39 -3.44 9.73 10.73
C TYR A 39 -4.10 10.10 12.07
N ILE A 40 -3.58 9.55 13.18
CA ILE A 40 -4.03 9.86 14.54
C ILE A 40 -3.20 11.02 15.13
N ALA A 41 -1.89 11.04 14.85
CA ALA A 41 -0.96 12.00 15.44
C ALA A 41 -1.19 13.45 14.95
N THR A 42 -1.58 13.64 13.69
CA THR A 42 -1.73 14.99 13.12
C THR A 42 -3.05 15.15 12.34
N PRO A 43 -4.18 15.41 13.04
CA PRO A 43 -5.50 15.55 12.40
C PRO A 43 -5.56 16.62 11.30
N GLN A 44 -4.72 17.66 11.37
CA GLN A 44 -4.63 18.73 10.39
C GLN A 44 -4.05 18.25 9.04
N LEU A 45 -3.20 17.22 9.06
CA LEU A 45 -2.56 16.66 7.86
C LEU A 45 -3.37 15.51 7.25
N LYS A 46 -4.49 15.13 7.87
CA LYS A 46 -5.30 13.99 7.43
C LYS A 46 -5.74 14.10 5.97
N GLU A 47 -6.22 15.28 5.54
CA GLU A 47 -6.64 15.53 4.16
C GLU A 47 -5.46 15.37 3.19
N THR A 48 -4.30 15.95 3.51
CA THR A 48 -3.08 15.82 2.72
C THR A 48 -2.66 14.36 2.58
N PHE A 49 -2.65 13.60 3.68
CA PHE A 49 -2.31 12.18 3.66
C PHE A 49 -3.30 11.40 2.79
N LEU A 50 -4.61 11.66 2.91
CA LEU A 50 -5.64 11.05 2.07
C LEU A 50 -5.41 11.33 0.59
N ASN A 51 -5.01 12.55 0.22
CA ASN A 51 -4.73 12.89 -1.17
C ASN A 51 -3.54 12.08 -1.70
N ILE A 52 -2.46 11.97 -0.92
CA ILE A 52 -1.24 11.23 -1.30
C ILE A 52 -1.55 9.73 -1.49
N ILE A 53 -2.24 9.09 -0.55
CA ILE A 53 -2.51 7.64 -0.66
C ILE A 53 -3.50 7.28 -1.77
N ASN A 54 -4.36 8.22 -2.18
CA ASN A 54 -5.33 8.01 -3.25
C ASN A 54 -4.79 8.46 -4.61
N GLU A 55 -3.62 9.08 -4.65
CA GLU A 55 -2.98 9.49 -5.89
C GLU A 55 -2.54 8.25 -6.68
N ASN A 56 -2.97 8.17 -7.93
CA ASN A 56 -2.57 7.11 -8.84
C ASN A 56 -1.77 7.71 -10.00
N LEU A 57 -0.47 7.42 -10.02
CA LEU A 57 0.47 7.87 -11.06
C LEU A 57 0.79 6.79 -12.09
N GLU A 58 0.02 5.70 -12.12
CA GLU A 58 0.28 4.56 -12.98
C GLU A 58 0.22 4.92 -14.48
N ASP A 59 -0.55 5.94 -14.86
CA ASP A 59 -0.64 6.40 -16.26
C ASP A 59 0.63 7.12 -16.71
N CYS A 60 1.30 7.85 -15.80
CA CYS A 60 2.55 8.55 -16.06
C CYS A 60 3.74 7.59 -16.28
N LEU A 61 3.64 6.33 -15.88
CA LEU A 61 4.71 5.34 -16.07
C LEU A 61 5.08 5.15 -17.55
N SER A 62 4.09 5.29 -18.44
CA SER A 62 4.28 5.17 -19.88
C SER A 62 5.07 6.32 -20.51
N GLU A 63 5.21 7.44 -19.79
CA GLU A 63 5.95 8.63 -20.23
C GLU A 63 7.46 8.52 -19.95
N ILE A 64 7.87 7.54 -19.13
CA ILE A 64 9.28 7.27 -18.82
C ILE A 64 9.95 6.62 -20.03
N ASN A 65 10.83 7.39 -20.69
CA ASN A 65 11.54 6.95 -21.91
C ASN A 65 12.99 6.52 -21.65
N GLN A 66 13.56 6.91 -20.51
CA GLN A 66 14.92 6.60 -20.10
C GLN A 66 15.07 5.10 -19.78
N LYS A 67 16.30 4.60 -19.83
CA LYS A 67 16.60 3.28 -19.26
C LYS A 67 16.27 3.30 -17.77
N THR A 68 15.57 2.28 -17.28
CA THR A 68 15.13 2.21 -15.88
C THR A 68 15.46 0.84 -15.29
N LEU A 69 16.10 0.82 -14.13
CA LEU A 69 16.22 -0.39 -13.31
C LEU A 69 15.16 -0.33 -12.21
N ILE A 70 14.35 -1.36 -12.11
CA ILE A 70 13.40 -1.57 -11.02
C ILE A 70 13.96 -2.72 -10.17
N VAL A 71 14.25 -2.44 -8.89
CA VAL A 71 14.72 -3.47 -7.95
C VAL A 71 13.67 -3.64 -6.86
N TRP A 72 13.27 -4.88 -6.58
CA TRP A 72 12.19 -5.17 -5.65
C TRP A 72 12.48 -6.39 -4.78
N GLY A 73 12.03 -6.39 -3.53
CA GLY A 73 12.05 -7.57 -2.66
C GLY A 73 10.92 -8.54 -2.99
N GLU A 74 11.22 -9.82 -3.07
CA GLU A 74 10.21 -10.88 -3.31
C GLU A 74 9.09 -10.91 -2.27
N ASN A 75 9.41 -10.62 -1.01
CA ASN A 75 8.55 -10.72 0.16
C ASN A 75 8.09 -9.35 0.69
N ASP A 76 8.14 -8.29 -0.13
CA ASP A 76 7.68 -6.98 0.27
C ASP A 76 6.17 -7.00 0.58
N LYS A 77 5.82 -6.65 1.83
CA LYS A 77 4.43 -6.60 2.33
C LYS A 77 3.85 -5.19 2.34
N ASP A 78 4.71 -4.17 2.23
CA ASP A 78 4.32 -2.76 2.28
C ASP A 78 4.01 -2.28 0.86
N THR A 79 4.84 -2.68 -0.10
CA THR A 79 4.61 -2.48 -1.53
C THR A 79 4.66 -3.82 -2.28
N PRO A 80 3.50 -4.50 -2.47
CA PRO A 80 3.46 -5.83 -3.07
C PRO A 80 4.14 -5.91 -4.45
N LEU A 81 4.80 -7.04 -4.72
CA LEU A 81 5.57 -7.29 -5.95
C LEU A 81 4.79 -7.03 -7.26
N GLU A 82 3.46 -7.15 -7.25
CA GLU A 82 2.62 -6.85 -8.42
C GLU A 82 2.78 -5.41 -8.91
N PHE A 83 3.06 -4.44 -8.02
CA PHE A 83 3.34 -3.06 -8.43
C PHE A 83 4.62 -2.96 -9.24
N ALA A 84 5.68 -3.68 -8.85
CA ALA A 84 6.92 -3.75 -9.63
C ALA A 84 6.70 -4.33 -11.03
N LYS A 85 5.83 -5.35 -11.14
CA LYS A 85 5.47 -5.96 -12.42
C LYS A 85 4.68 -5.00 -13.30
N ILE A 86 3.72 -4.27 -12.74
CA ILE A 86 2.96 -3.22 -13.45
C ILE A 86 3.91 -2.13 -13.96
N MET A 87 4.84 -1.66 -13.11
CA MET A 87 5.86 -0.69 -13.50
C MET A 87 6.72 -1.22 -14.65
N HIS A 88 7.17 -2.47 -14.58
CA HIS A 88 7.98 -3.08 -15.63
C HIS A 88 7.21 -3.21 -16.95
N GLN A 89 5.92 -3.55 -16.89
CA GLN A 89 5.06 -3.65 -18.08
C GLN A 89 4.82 -2.28 -18.74
N LYS A 90 4.65 -1.22 -17.95
CA LYS A 90 4.33 0.12 -18.45
C LYS A 90 5.55 0.94 -18.87
N ILE A 91 6.69 0.77 -18.21
CA ILE A 91 7.94 1.45 -18.56
C ILE A 91 8.66 0.63 -19.64
N LYS A 92 8.59 1.07 -20.90
CA LYS A 92 9.11 0.33 -22.08
C LYS A 92 10.58 -0.07 -21.96
N ASN A 93 11.43 0.80 -21.42
CA ASN A 93 12.88 0.61 -21.34
C ASN A 93 13.33 0.18 -19.94
N SER A 94 12.53 -0.63 -19.25
CA SER A 94 12.83 -1.07 -17.89
C SER A 94 13.41 -2.48 -17.80
N LYS A 95 14.24 -2.72 -16.78
CA LYS A 95 14.65 -4.05 -16.31
C LYS A 95 14.10 -4.24 -14.90
N LEU A 96 13.35 -5.32 -14.67
CA LEU A 96 12.92 -5.71 -13.34
C LEU A 96 13.87 -6.75 -12.74
N LYS A 97 14.38 -6.46 -11.55
CA LYS A 97 15.15 -7.38 -10.73
C LYS A 97 14.44 -7.65 -9.42
N ILE A 98 14.10 -8.92 -9.20
CA ILE A 98 13.53 -9.39 -7.94
C ILE A 98 14.65 -9.99 -7.10
N ILE A 99 14.82 -9.48 -5.89
CA ILE A 99 15.75 -10.00 -4.89
C ILE A 99 15.00 -11.03 -4.05
N LYS A 100 15.41 -12.29 -4.16
CA LYS A 100 14.78 -13.41 -3.44
C LYS A 100 14.97 -13.29 -1.94
N GLU A 101 13.97 -13.72 -1.19
CA GLU A 101 13.95 -13.70 0.27
C GLU A 101 14.08 -12.30 0.91
N ALA A 102 14.00 -11.22 0.14
CA ALA A 102 14.07 -9.85 0.62
C ALA A 102 12.69 -9.20 0.74
N GLY A 103 12.51 -8.31 1.71
CA GLY A 103 11.30 -7.52 1.94
C GLY A 103 11.41 -6.11 1.38
N HIS A 104 10.70 -5.17 2.03
CA HIS A 104 10.59 -3.78 1.59
C HIS A 104 11.95 -3.07 1.45
N PHE A 105 12.86 -3.30 2.38
CA PHE A 105 14.20 -2.75 2.34
C PHE A 105 15.18 -3.73 1.69
N SER A 106 14.92 -4.11 0.43
CA SER A 106 15.71 -5.14 -0.27
C SER A 106 17.21 -4.83 -0.38
N PHE A 107 17.56 -3.55 -0.36
CA PHE A 107 18.94 -3.05 -0.30
C PHE A 107 19.62 -3.27 1.06
N LEU A 108 18.87 -3.36 2.16
CA LEU A 108 19.39 -3.74 3.48
C LEU A 108 19.42 -5.25 3.67
N ASP A 109 18.43 -5.96 3.15
CA ASP A 109 18.33 -7.43 3.31
C ASP A 109 19.42 -8.17 2.54
N LYS A 110 19.70 -7.74 1.29
CA LYS A 110 20.70 -8.37 0.41
C LYS A 110 21.59 -7.30 -0.25
N PRO A 111 22.40 -6.56 0.52
CA PRO A 111 23.15 -5.39 0.03
C PRO A 111 24.12 -5.74 -1.10
N LYS A 112 24.76 -6.92 -1.06
CA LYS A 112 25.68 -7.36 -2.11
C LYS A 112 24.97 -7.54 -3.45
N GLU A 113 23.80 -8.19 -3.45
CA GLU A 113 23.03 -8.42 -4.67
C GLU A 113 22.46 -7.10 -5.22
N PHE A 114 21.90 -6.26 -4.34
CA PHE A 114 21.43 -4.93 -4.72
C PHE A 114 22.54 -4.10 -5.35
N CYS A 115 23.70 -3.97 -4.68
CA CYS A 115 24.84 -3.21 -5.20
C CYS A 115 25.36 -3.76 -6.53
N GLN A 116 25.37 -5.08 -6.71
CA GLN A 116 25.78 -5.68 -7.98
C GLN A 116 24.87 -5.27 -9.14
N GLU A 117 23.55 -5.31 -8.93
CA GLU A 117 22.57 -4.93 -9.96
C GLU A 117 22.60 -3.42 -10.23
N LEU A 118 22.78 -2.61 -9.20
CA LEU A 118 22.98 -1.17 -9.32
C LEU A 118 24.24 -0.85 -10.13
N LEU A 119 25.39 -1.43 -9.75
CA LEU A 119 26.66 -1.20 -10.45
C LEU A 119 26.61 -1.67 -11.91
N ASN A 120 25.91 -2.77 -12.20
CA ASN A 120 25.73 -3.26 -13.56
C ASN A 120 24.83 -2.34 -14.41
N PHE A 121 23.97 -1.54 -13.79
CA PHE A 121 23.06 -0.65 -14.49
C PHE A 121 23.65 0.73 -14.77
N ILE A 122 24.45 1.27 -13.85
CA ILE A 122 25.04 2.61 -13.98
C ILE A 122 26.33 2.66 -14.83
N ARG A 123 26.93 1.50 -15.09
CA ARG A 123 28.09 1.36 -15.99
C ARG A 123 27.64 1.36 -17.44
#